data_AF-A0A4Q6E843-F1
#
_entry.id   AF-A0A4Q6E843-F1
#
_cell.length_a   1.000
_cell.length_b   1.000
_cell.length_c   1.000
_cell.angle_alpha   90.00
_cell.angle_beta   90.00
_cell.angle_gamma   90.00
#
_symmetry.space_group_name_H-M   'P 1'
#
loop_
_entity.id
_entity.type
_entity.pdbx_description
1 polymer ?
#
loop_
_entity_poly.entity_id
_entity_poly.type
_entity_poly.pdbx_seq_one_letter_code
_entity_poly.pdbx_strand_id
1 'polypeptide(L)'
;MKKNYRDYLVWSVKILITILASVFIYNRLLDHRIGLSHFTAIINQLKWFDAVFTLSLVIILMVLNWVAEAYKWQIMIASVHKIKFYESLCAIVCGLTLGTVTPNRIGDVGVRIMLLPKGKRIVGTVVAASGGFAKIVVVHMLACFALPVFLYLYKPELNNWLYVITFILLFY
;
A
#
# COMPACT_ATOMS: atom_id res chain seq x y z
N MET A 1 25.28 -23.77 17.10
CA MET A 1 24.28 -22.68 16.99
C MET A 1 24.99 -21.42 16.48
N LYS A 2 24.94 -21.12 15.18
CA LYS A 2 25.53 -19.87 14.63
C LYS A 2 24.56 -18.72 14.91
N LYS A 3 25.01 -17.73 15.70
CA LYS A 3 24.26 -16.53 16.06
C LYS A 3 24.10 -15.65 14.81
N ASN A 4 22.87 -15.40 14.35
CA ASN A 4 22.59 -14.64 13.13
C ASN A 4 22.77 -13.13 13.36
N TYR A 5 24.01 -12.63 13.25
CA TYR A 5 24.32 -11.19 13.30
C TYR A 5 23.53 -10.35 12.29
N ARG A 6 23.16 -10.95 11.15
CA ARG A 6 22.30 -10.33 10.12
C ARG A 6 20.92 -9.95 10.67
N ASP A 7 20.32 -10.79 11.50
CA ASP A 7 18.95 -10.57 12.00
C ASP A 7 18.95 -9.40 13.01
N TYR A 8 19.97 -9.30 13.86
CA TYR A 8 20.15 -8.16 14.77
C TYR A 8 20.32 -6.85 14.00
N LEU A 9 21.15 -6.83 12.96
CA LEU A 9 21.38 -5.65 12.15
C LEU A 9 20.08 -5.17 11.47
N VAL A 10 19.30 -6.09 10.90
CA VAL A 10 17.99 -5.78 10.29
C VAL A 10 17.02 -5.20 11.32
N TRP A 11 16.95 -5.75 12.53
CA TRP A 11 16.10 -5.22 13.59
C TRP A 11 16.55 -3.84 14.07
N SER A 12 17.85 -3.62 14.25
CA SER A 12 18.41 -2.30 14.60
C SER A 12 18.07 -1.24 13.56
N VAL A 13 18.20 -1.55 12.27
CA VAL A 13 17.84 -0.64 11.18
C VAL A 13 16.35 -0.31 11.20
N LYS A 14 15.47 -1.32 11.38
CA LYS A 14 14.01 -1.08 11.48
C LYS A 14 13.67 -0.16 12.65
N ILE A 15 14.24 -0.41 13.84
CA ILE A 15 14.01 0.41 15.03
C ILE A 15 14.51 1.83 14.81
N LEU A 16 15.70 2.00 14.22
CA LEU A 16 16.26 3.31 13.90
C LEU A 16 15.34 4.10 12.95
N ILE A 17 14.86 3.48 11.87
CA ILE A 17 13.92 4.10 10.93
C ILE A 17 12.63 4.50 11.65
N THR A 18 12.08 3.64 12.51
CA THR A 18 10.87 3.96 13.28
C THR A 18 11.10 5.14 14.22
N ILE A 19 12.22 5.17 14.97
CA ILE A 19 12.55 6.29 15.86
C ILE A 19 12.71 7.58 15.06
N LEU A 20 13.45 7.56 13.96
CA LEU A 20 13.64 8.74 13.09
C LEU A 20 12.30 9.23 12.53
N ALA A 21 11.44 8.32 12.06
CA ALA A 21 10.11 8.67 11.57
C ALA A 21 9.23 9.25 12.69
N SER A 22 9.26 8.67 13.89
CA SER A 22 8.52 9.18 15.05
C SER A 22 9.01 10.56 15.49
N VAL A 23 10.32 10.78 15.54
CA VAL A 23 10.92 12.10 15.86
C VAL A 23 10.58 13.12 14.78
N PHE A 24 10.64 12.73 13.50
CA PHE A 24 10.24 13.59 12.38
C PHE A 24 8.76 14.00 12.49
N ILE A 25 7.86 13.05 12.73
CA ILE A 25 6.43 13.30 12.91
C ILE A 25 6.19 14.19 14.14
N TYR A 26 6.87 13.91 15.26
CA TYR A 26 6.77 14.69 16.49
C TYR A 26 7.21 16.14 16.29
N ASN A 27 8.39 16.35 15.68
CA ASN A 27 8.90 17.68 15.37
C ASN A 27 7.97 18.42 14.40
N ARG A 28 7.37 17.71 13.43
CA ARG A 28 6.42 18.28 12.47
C ARG A 28 5.09 18.68 13.10
N LEU A 29 4.66 17.98 14.16
CA LEU A 29 3.45 18.28 14.93
C LEU A 29 3.62 19.47 15.89
N LEU A 30 4.84 19.67 16.43
CA LEU A 30 5.16 20.81 17.32
C LEU A 30 5.45 22.12 16.57
N ASP A 31 5.79 22.02 15.29
CA ASP A 31 5.98 23.17 14.43
C ASP A 31 4.65 23.93 14.30
N HIS A 32 4.61 25.20 14.72
CA HIS A 32 3.39 25.99 14.91
C HIS A 32 2.54 26.17 13.63
N ARG A 33 3.09 25.81 12.47
CA ARG A 33 2.40 25.84 11.16
C ARG A 33 1.40 24.70 10.95
N ILE A 34 1.48 23.61 11.73
CA ILE A 34 0.64 22.40 11.59
C ILE A 34 0.14 21.92 12.97
N GLY A 35 -0.08 22.86 13.90
CA GLY A 35 -0.66 22.54 15.19
C GLY A 35 -2.12 22.04 15.08
N LEU A 36 -2.65 21.44 16.16
CA LEU A 36 -4.05 21.00 16.24
C LEU A 36 -5.05 22.11 15.82
N SER A 37 -4.72 23.38 16.09
CA SER A 37 -5.51 24.54 15.70
C SER A 37 -5.63 24.73 14.18
N HIS A 38 -4.60 24.38 13.42
CA HIS A 38 -4.65 24.41 11.95
C HIS A 38 -5.51 23.27 11.41
N PHE A 39 -5.45 22.10 12.04
CA PHE A 39 -6.29 20.96 11.68
C PHE A 39 -7.78 21.23 11.95
N THR A 40 -8.11 21.81 13.10
CA THR A 40 -9.50 22.23 13.40
C THR A 40 -9.96 23.34 12.47
N ALA A 41 -9.09 24.28 12.10
CA ALA A 41 -9.41 25.30 11.10
C ALA A 41 -9.72 24.69 9.72
N ILE A 42 -8.94 23.70 9.25
CA ILE A 42 -9.19 22.99 7.97
C ILE A 42 -10.52 22.24 8.02
N ILE A 43 -10.81 21.54 9.13
CA ILE A 43 -12.09 20.82 9.30
C ILE A 43 -13.27 21.81 9.29
N ASN A 44 -13.13 22.95 9.97
CA ASN A 44 -14.18 23.97 10.04
C ASN A 44 -14.38 24.72 8.71
N GLN A 45 -13.37 24.74 7.83
CA GLN A 45 -13.47 25.30 6.47
C GLN A 45 -13.99 24.28 5.45
N LEU A 46 -14.04 23.00 5.81
CA LEU A 46 -14.52 21.95 4.92
C LEU A 46 -16.05 22.05 4.78
N LYS A 47 -16.53 22.32 3.57
CA LYS A 47 -17.95 22.26 3.30
C LYS A 47 -18.42 20.83 3.48
N TRP A 48 -19.49 20.65 4.25
CA TRP A 48 -20.03 19.33 4.58
C TRP A 48 -20.34 18.49 3.32
N PHE A 49 -20.86 19.15 2.28
CA PHE A 49 -21.15 18.49 1.00
C PHE A 49 -19.88 17.95 0.31
N ASP A 50 -18.82 18.75 0.20
CA ASP A 50 -17.56 18.35 -0.44
C ASP A 50 -16.89 17.21 0.34
N ALA A 51 -16.95 17.26 1.67
CA ALA A 51 -16.42 16.23 2.56
C ALA A 51 -17.15 14.89 2.37
N VAL A 52 -18.49 14.91 2.41
CA VAL A 52 -19.34 13.71 2.24
C VAL A 52 -19.19 13.14 0.83
N PHE A 53 -19.17 13.99 -0.20
CA PHE A 53 -18.99 13.57 -1.58
C PHE A 53 -17.63 12.88 -1.77
N THR A 54 -16.55 13.50 -1.28
CA THR A 54 -15.19 12.95 -1.38
C THR A 54 -15.06 11.62 -0.63
N LEU A 55 -15.57 11.54 0.60
CA LEU A 55 -15.54 10.29 1.38
C LEU A 55 -16.36 9.18 0.73
N SER A 56 -17.52 9.52 0.18
CA SER A 56 -18.37 8.56 -0.54
C SER A 56 -17.64 8.02 -1.77
N LEU A 57 -16.99 8.90 -2.54
CA LEU A 57 -16.18 8.51 -3.69
C LEU A 57 -15.03 7.58 -3.29
N VAL A 58 -14.31 7.90 -2.20
CA VAL A 58 -13.21 7.06 -1.68
C VAL A 58 -13.71 5.66 -1.30
N ILE A 59 -14.84 5.57 -0.59
CA ILE A 59 -15.44 4.28 -0.20
C ILE A 59 -15.82 3.46 -1.43
N ILE A 60 -16.45 4.08 -2.42
CA ILE A 60 -16.82 3.41 -3.68
C ILE A 60 -15.57 2.91 -4.40
N LEU A 61 -14.56 3.76 -4.57
CA LEU A 61 -13.29 3.37 -5.19
C LEU A 61 -12.59 2.24 -4.43
N MET A 62 -12.68 2.23 -3.10
CA MET A 62 -12.11 1.16 -2.27
C MET A 62 -12.81 -0.18 -2.51
N VAL A 63 -14.14 -0.19 -2.54
CA VAL A 63 -14.93 -1.40 -2.84
C VAL A 63 -14.66 -1.90 -4.26
N LEU A 64 -14.64 -1.00 -5.24
CA LEU A 64 -14.30 -1.32 -6.63
C LEU A 64 -12.91 -1.92 -6.74
N ASN A 65 -11.94 -1.39 -5.99
CA ASN A 65 -10.58 -1.93 -5.95
C ASN A 65 -10.55 -3.36 -5.35
N TRP A 66 -11.31 -3.64 -4.29
CA TRP A 66 -11.39 -5.00 -3.73
C TRP A 66 -12.04 -5.99 -4.69
N VAL A 67 -13.09 -5.58 -5.40
CA VAL A 67 -13.75 -6.38 -6.44
C VAL A 67 -12.78 -6.67 -7.59
N ALA A 68 -12.05 -5.67 -8.06
CA ALA A 68 -11.03 -5.84 -9.09
C ALA A 68 -9.90 -6.77 -8.63
N GLU A 69 -9.47 -6.67 -7.38
CA GLU A 69 -8.45 -7.54 -6.82
C GLU A 69 -8.94 -8.99 -6.67
N ALA A 70 -10.19 -9.19 -6.28
CA ALA A 70 -10.83 -10.50 -6.24
C ALA A 70 -10.95 -11.13 -7.64
N TYR A 71 -11.34 -10.34 -8.63
CA TYR A 71 -11.42 -10.81 -10.02
C TYR A 71 -10.05 -11.19 -10.57
N LYS A 72 -9.04 -10.33 -10.35
CA LYS A 72 -7.65 -10.61 -10.71
C LYS A 72 -7.15 -11.90 -10.05
N TRP A 73 -7.40 -12.07 -8.75
CA TRP A 73 -7.01 -13.28 -8.03
C TRP A 73 -7.68 -14.54 -8.60
N GLN A 74 -8.98 -14.46 -8.90
CA GLN A 74 -9.72 -15.56 -9.51
C GLN A 74 -9.12 -16.00 -10.84
N ILE A 75 -8.77 -15.05 -11.72
CA ILE A 75 -8.13 -15.36 -13.02
C ILE A 75 -6.77 -16.01 -12.81
N MET A 76 -5.92 -15.42 -11.97
CA MET A 76 -4.57 -15.92 -11.74
C MET A 76 -4.57 -17.34 -11.18
N ILE A 77 -5.48 -17.62 -10.24
CA ILE A 77 -5.54 -18.92 -9.58
C ILE A 77 -6.30 -19.98 -10.39
N ALA A 78 -7.12 -19.59 -11.37
CA ALA A 78 -7.84 -20.53 -12.24
C ALA A 78 -6.92 -21.52 -12.97
N SER A 79 -5.66 -21.13 -13.21
CA SER A 79 -4.62 -22.01 -13.75
C SER A 79 -4.23 -23.17 -12.82
N VAL A 80 -4.43 -23.02 -11.51
CA VAL A 80 -4.08 -23.98 -10.46
C VAL A 80 -5.32 -24.68 -9.90
N HIS A 81 -6.34 -23.90 -9.57
CA HIS A 81 -7.61 -24.36 -9.01
C HIS A 81 -8.74 -23.40 -9.38
N LYS A 82 -9.80 -23.93 -10.01
CA LYS A 82 -10.99 -23.15 -10.33
C LYS A 82 -11.75 -22.83 -9.04
N ILE A 83 -11.84 -21.54 -8.71
CA ILE A 83 -12.65 -21.02 -7.62
C ILE A 83 -13.76 -20.12 -8.17
N LYS A 84 -14.88 -20.04 -7.47
CA LYS A 84 -15.97 -19.10 -7.76
C LYS A 84 -15.55 -17.68 -7.36
N PHE A 85 -16.15 -16.68 -7.98
CA PHE A 85 -15.84 -15.27 -7.67
C PHE A 85 -16.09 -14.92 -6.20
N TYR A 86 -17.17 -15.45 -5.61
CA TYR A 86 -17.47 -15.25 -4.19
C TYR A 86 -16.37 -15.79 -3.26
N GLU A 87 -15.82 -16.97 -3.57
CA GLU A 87 -14.71 -17.55 -2.80
C GLU A 87 -13.45 -16.68 -2.89
N SER A 88 -13.20 -16.11 -4.08
CA SER A 88 -12.12 -15.14 -4.29
C SER A 88 -12.34 -13.87 -3.47
N LEU A 89 -13.56 -13.30 -3.49
CA LEU A 89 -13.90 -12.10 -2.73
C LEU A 89 -13.76 -12.33 -1.22
N CYS A 90 -14.25 -13.46 -0.70
CA CYS A 90 -14.03 -13.85 0.69
C CYS A 90 -12.54 -13.98 1.02
N ALA A 91 -11.73 -14.55 0.13
CA ALA A 91 -10.29 -14.65 0.32
C ALA A 91 -9.62 -13.27 0.42
N ILE A 92 -10.03 -12.29 -0.40
CA ILE A 92 -9.54 -10.91 -0.35
C ILE A 92 -9.94 -10.24 0.96
N VAL A 93 -11.22 -10.29 1.35
CA VAL A 93 -11.71 -9.63 2.56
C VAL A 93 -11.08 -10.24 3.82
N CYS A 94 -11.05 -11.57 3.92
CA CYS A 94 -10.39 -12.25 5.04
C CYS A 94 -8.88 -11.98 5.06
N GLY A 95 -8.24 -11.95 3.88
CA GLY A 95 -6.83 -11.60 3.73
C GLY A 95 -6.54 -10.18 4.19
N LEU A 96 -7.40 -9.21 3.86
CA LEU A 96 -7.28 -7.82 4.33
C LEU A 96 -7.38 -7.73 5.86
N THR A 97 -8.38 -8.39 6.46
CA THR A 97 -8.57 -8.40 7.92
C THR A 97 -7.39 -9.04 8.65
N LEU A 98 -6.85 -10.16 8.15
CA LEU A 98 -5.66 -10.77 8.76
C LEU A 98 -4.38 -10.03 8.39
N GLY A 99 -4.33 -9.36 7.25
CA GLY A 99 -3.20 -8.53 6.81
C GLY A 99 -3.01 -7.26 7.64
N THR A 100 -4.08 -6.69 8.21
CA THR A 100 -3.99 -5.54 9.12
C THR A 100 -3.52 -5.96 10.51
N VAL A 101 -3.87 -7.16 10.96
CA VAL A 101 -3.49 -7.69 12.28
C VAL A 101 -2.09 -8.31 12.26
N THR A 102 -1.67 -8.90 11.14
CA THR A 102 -0.36 -9.58 11.03
C THR A 102 0.76 -8.62 10.66
N PRO A 103 1.96 -8.77 11.27
CA PRO A 103 3.11 -7.95 10.91
C PRO A 103 3.51 -8.21 9.44
N ASN A 104 3.97 -7.15 8.76
CA ASN A 104 4.41 -7.20 7.36
C ASN A 104 3.32 -7.67 6.36
N ARG A 105 2.02 -7.44 6.66
CA ARG A 105 0.87 -7.81 5.80
C ARG A 105 0.90 -9.25 5.29
N ILE A 106 1.56 -10.16 6.03
CA ILE A 106 1.75 -11.55 5.63
C ILE A 106 0.39 -12.26 5.49
N GLY A 107 -0.59 -11.87 6.31
CA GLY A 107 -1.96 -12.39 6.29
C GLY A 107 -2.69 -12.17 4.96
N ASP A 108 -2.37 -11.12 4.21
CA ASP A 108 -3.05 -10.83 2.93
C ASP A 108 -2.78 -11.92 1.89
N VAL A 109 -1.51 -12.34 1.78
CA VAL A 109 -1.09 -13.41 0.87
C VAL A 109 -1.32 -14.78 1.51
N GLY A 110 -1.06 -14.91 2.82
CA GLY A 110 -1.16 -16.16 3.55
C GLY A 110 -2.56 -16.77 3.54
N VAL A 111 -3.60 -15.96 3.77
CA VAL A 111 -5.00 -16.43 3.79
C VAL A 111 -5.43 -16.95 2.42
N ARG A 112 -5.08 -16.23 1.35
CA ARG A 112 -5.39 -16.62 -0.04
C ARG A 112 -4.78 -17.99 -0.38
N ILE A 113 -3.57 -18.26 0.10
CA ILE A 113 -2.88 -19.54 -0.09
C ILE A 113 -3.48 -20.64 0.80
N MET A 114 -3.84 -20.33 2.04
CA MET A 114 -4.41 -21.31 2.98
C MET A 114 -5.76 -21.86 2.50
N LEU A 115 -6.55 -21.06 1.78
CA LEU A 115 -7.82 -21.46 1.17
C LEU A 115 -7.65 -22.43 -0.01
N LEU A 116 -6.43 -22.61 -0.51
CA LEU A 116 -6.14 -23.61 -1.55
C LEU A 116 -5.94 -25.01 -0.96
N PRO A 117 -6.31 -26.07 -1.71
CA PRO A 117 -6.00 -27.45 -1.35
C PRO A 117 -4.51 -27.63 -1.05
N LYS A 118 -4.18 -28.43 -0.02
CA LYS A 118 -2.79 -28.58 0.50
C LYS A 118 -1.74 -28.83 -0.58
N GLY A 119 -2.04 -29.67 -1.57
CA GLY A 119 -1.12 -29.99 -2.68
C GLY A 119 -0.87 -28.85 -3.69
N LYS A 120 -1.67 -27.76 -3.64
CA LYS A 120 -1.63 -26.64 -4.58
C LYS A 120 -1.09 -25.34 -3.97
N ARG A 121 -0.78 -25.34 -2.68
CA ARG A 121 -0.36 -24.14 -1.93
C ARG A 121 0.98 -23.57 -2.40
N ILE A 122 1.92 -24.44 -2.76
CA ILE A 122 3.24 -24.02 -3.27
C ILE A 122 3.06 -23.26 -4.59
N VAL A 123 2.34 -23.85 -5.54
CA VAL A 123 2.05 -23.20 -6.83
C VAL A 123 1.22 -21.92 -6.63
N GLY A 124 0.24 -21.94 -5.72
CA GLY A 124 -0.53 -20.76 -5.34
C GLY A 124 0.32 -19.63 -4.75
N THR A 125 1.41 -19.95 -4.05
CA THR A 125 2.37 -18.95 -3.54
C THR A 125 3.11 -18.26 -4.67
N VAL A 126 3.55 -19.02 -5.68
CA VAL A 126 4.23 -18.47 -6.87
C VAL A 126 3.27 -17.56 -7.66
N VAL A 127 2.01 -17.97 -7.82
CA VAL A 127 0.97 -17.17 -8.47
C VAL A 127 0.65 -15.89 -7.67
N ALA A 128 0.62 -15.96 -6.34
CA ALA A 128 0.42 -14.78 -5.51
C ALA A 128 1.61 -13.82 -5.59
N ALA A 129 2.84 -14.35 -5.60
CA ALA A 129 4.04 -13.55 -5.78
C ALA A 129 4.04 -12.83 -7.14
N SER A 130 3.76 -13.52 -8.24
CA SER A 130 3.69 -12.90 -9.58
C SER A 130 2.60 -11.82 -9.65
N GLY A 131 1.43 -12.07 -9.04
CA GLY A 131 0.37 -11.07 -8.92
C GLY A 131 0.76 -9.83 -8.10
N GLY A 132 1.64 -10.02 -7.10
CA GLY A 132 2.27 -8.94 -6.33
C GLY A 132 3.27 -8.14 -7.16
N PHE A 133 4.15 -8.80 -7.90
CA PHE A 133 5.09 -8.16 -8.82
C PHE A 133 4.37 -7.35 -9.90
N ALA A 134 3.32 -7.90 -10.51
CA ALA A 134 2.50 -7.18 -11.47
C ALA A 134 1.89 -5.91 -10.87
N LYS A 135 1.41 -5.96 -9.61
CA LYS A 135 0.88 -4.77 -8.91
C LYS A 135 1.97 -3.72 -8.72
N ILE A 136 3.19 -4.11 -8.34
CA ILE A 136 4.32 -3.19 -8.15
C ILE A 136 4.66 -2.48 -9.46
N VAL A 137 4.79 -3.24 -10.56
CA VAL A 137 5.12 -2.68 -11.88
C VAL A 137 4.06 -1.66 -12.34
N VAL A 138 2.77 -2.02 -12.22
CA VAL A 138 1.68 -1.12 -12.61
C VAL A 138 1.69 0.17 -11.78
N VAL A 139 1.90 0.08 -10.46
CA VAL A 139 1.97 1.27 -9.59
C VAL A 139 3.16 2.15 -9.95
N HIS A 140 4.32 1.56 -10.25
CA HIS A 140 5.50 2.33 -10.67
C HIS A 140 5.25 3.04 -12.00
N MET A 141 4.70 2.33 -13.00
CA MET A 141 4.35 2.94 -14.28
C MET A 141 3.38 4.11 -14.11
N LEU A 142 2.30 3.92 -13.33
CA LEU A 142 1.35 5.00 -13.05
C LEU A 142 2.00 6.17 -12.32
N ALA A 143 2.91 5.92 -11.38
CA ALA A 143 3.68 6.96 -10.69
C ALA A 143 4.57 7.76 -11.66
N CYS A 144 5.21 7.11 -12.64
CA CYS A 144 6.01 7.77 -13.66
C CYS A 144 5.19 8.77 -14.48
N PHE A 145 3.92 8.48 -14.76
CA PHE A 145 3.03 9.40 -15.47
C PHE A 145 2.42 10.47 -14.57
N ALA A 146 2.05 10.12 -13.33
CA ALA A 146 1.41 11.05 -12.42
C ALA A 146 2.36 12.13 -11.88
N LEU A 147 3.63 11.79 -11.65
CA LEU A 147 4.59 12.71 -11.02
C LEU A 147 4.86 13.97 -11.89
N PRO A 148 5.17 13.88 -13.20
CA PRO A 148 5.35 15.06 -14.03
C PRO A 148 4.11 15.97 -14.07
N VAL A 149 2.91 15.37 -14.12
CA VAL A 149 1.64 16.11 -14.08
C VAL A 149 1.50 16.85 -12.75
N PHE A 150 1.79 16.19 -11.63
CA PHE A 150 1.77 16.82 -10.31
C PHE A 150 2.74 18.00 -10.22
N LEU A 151 3.98 17.82 -10.70
CA LEU A 151 5.02 18.85 -10.68
C LEU A 151 4.65 20.05 -11.55
N TYR A 152 4.00 19.82 -12.70
CA TYR A 152 3.52 20.88 -13.58
C TYR A 152 2.38 21.69 -12.95
N LEU A 153 1.42 21.03 -12.29
CA LEU A 153 0.24 21.67 -11.73
C LEU A 153 0.52 22.45 -10.44
N TYR A 154 1.32 21.88 -9.54
CA TYR A 154 1.53 22.45 -8.20
C TYR A 154 2.80 23.27 -8.06
N LYS A 155 3.74 23.18 -9.02
CA LYS A 155 5.04 23.86 -9.03
C LYS A 155 5.66 24.04 -7.63
N PRO A 156 5.85 22.94 -6.88
CA PRO A 156 6.45 23.03 -5.56
C PRO A 156 7.82 23.72 -5.65
N GLU A 157 8.16 24.53 -4.65
CA GLU A 157 9.50 25.11 -4.46
C GLU A 157 10.52 24.01 -4.10
N LEU A 158 10.78 23.13 -5.06
CA LEU A 158 11.75 22.05 -4.98
C LEU A 158 13.05 22.51 -5.63
N ASN A 159 14.18 22.12 -5.03
CA ASN A 159 15.49 22.29 -5.64
C ASN A 159 15.53 21.48 -6.97
N ASN A 160 16.06 22.08 -8.05
CA ASN A 160 16.18 21.44 -9.38
C ASN A 160 16.80 20.03 -9.33
N TRP A 161 17.71 19.79 -8.37
CA TRP A 161 18.32 18.47 -8.16
C TRP A 161 17.33 17.40 -7.67
N LEU A 162 16.31 17.76 -6.88
CA LEU A 162 15.29 16.81 -6.45
C LEU A 162 14.39 16.35 -7.59
N TYR A 163 14.12 17.22 -8.57
CA TYR A 163 13.39 16.85 -9.78
C TYR A 163 14.16 15.81 -10.61
N VAL A 164 15.49 16.00 -10.74
CA VAL A 164 16.37 15.07 -11.45
C VAL A 164 16.47 13.73 -10.72
N ILE A 165 16.60 13.74 -9.39
CA ILE A 165 16.67 12.52 -8.58
C ILE A 165 15.36 11.74 -8.63
N THR A 166 14.21 12.40 -8.53
CA THR A 166 12.89 11.73 -8.63
C THR A 166 12.66 11.16 -10.03
N PHE A 167 13.12 11.82 -11.09
CA PHE A 167 13.09 11.28 -12.44
C PHE A 167 14.00 10.04 -12.56
N ILE A 168 15.24 10.09 -12.06
CA ILE A 168 16.18 8.96 -12.13
C ILE A 168 15.68 7.74 -11.34
N LEU A 169 15.13 7.95 -10.13
CA LEU A 169 14.58 6.88 -9.29
C LEU A 169 13.29 6.26 -9.86
N LEU A 170 12.61 6.93 -10.81
CA LEU A 170 11.44 6.38 -11.49
C LEU A 170 11.80 5.47 -12.68
N PHE A 171 13.01 5.60 -13.23
CA PHE A 171 13.49 4.82 -14.38
C PHE A 171 14.50 3.72 -14.02
N TYR A 172 14.84 3.57 -12.73
CA TYR A 172 15.78 2.56 -12.22
C TYR A 172 15.12 1.70 -11.14
#